data_AF-A0ABD1TAK2-F1
#
_entry.id   AF-A0ABD1TAK2-F1
#
_cell.length_a   1.000
_cell.length_b   1.000
_cell.length_c   1.000
_cell.angle_alpha   90.00
_cell.angle_beta   90.00
_cell.angle_gamma   90.00
#
_symmetry.space_group_name_H-M   'P 1'
#
loop_
_entity.id
_entity.type
_entity.pdbx_description
1 polymer ?
#
loop_
_entity_poly.entity_id
_entity_poly.type
_entity_poly.pdbx_seq_one_letter_code
_entity_poly.pdbx_strand_id
1 'polypeptide(L)'
;MMIFSNFGGKAALNGKSTLHSEAVVIEREMASRGAGVGLEMEKMSVEQLRALKEQADLEFNLFQDSLNNIRTATARLEIASSALEDLSLRPQGKKMLVPLTASLYVPGTLDDAEKVLVDVGTGYFIEKTMVEGKEYCERKINLLKSNYDQLLEVATKKKSIADETGAILQAKLKQLAPIQ
;
A
#
# COMPACT_ATOMS: atom_id res chain seq x y z
N MET A 1 -5.92 -24.21 -12.05
CA MET A 1 -5.62 -22.96 -12.80
C MET A 1 -4.70 -22.07 -11.93
N MET A 2 -3.52 -21.67 -12.42
CA MET A 2 -2.61 -20.78 -11.67
C MET A 2 -3.05 -19.33 -11.84
N ILE A 3 -3.26 -18.60 -10.73
CA ILE A 3 -3.37 -17.14 -10.77
C ILE A 3 -1.96 -16.59 -10.98
N PHE A 4 -1.56 -16.41 -12.24
CA PHE A 4 -0.36 -15.65 -12.58
C PHE A 4 -0.62 -14.17 -12.28
N SER A 5 -0.28 -13.76 -11.06
CA SER A 5 -0.02 -12.35 -10.78
C SER A 5 1.22 -11.98 -11.58
N ASN A 6 1.04 -11.22 -12.65
CA ASN A 6 2.11 -10.76 -13.54
C ASN A 6 3.06 -9.84 -12.74
N PHE A 7 4.01 -10.43 -12.05
CA PHE A 7 5.00 -9.76 -11.20
C PHE A 7 6.21 -9.39 -12.07
N GLY A 8 6.00 -8.45 -13.00
CA GLY A 8 7.07 -7.73 -13.66
C GLY A 8 7.66 -6.71 -12.70
N GLY A 9 8.66 -7.13 -11.92
CA GLY A 9 9.40 -6.26 -11.02
C GLY A 9 9.89 -7.01 -9.79
N LYS A 10 11.21 -7.15 -9.64
CA LYS A 10 11.88 -7.63 -8.42
C LYS A 10 11.36 -6.87 -7.19
N ALA A 11 10.37 -7.42 -6.50
CA ALA A 11 10.09 -7.10 -5.12
C ALA A 11 9.64 -8.41 -4.47
N ALA A 12 10.61 -9.13 -3.93
CA ALA A 12 10.39 -10.32 -3.14
C ALA A 12 9.35 -9.99 -2.05
N LEU A 13 8.21 -10.66 -2.13
CA LEU A 13 7.14 -10.60 -1.15
C LEU A 13 7.64 -11.17 0.17
N ASN A 14 8.29 -10.32 0.97
CA ASN A 14 8.50 -10.52 2.39
C ASN A 14 7.64 -9.49 3.14
N GLY A 15 6.32 -9.67 3.10
CA GLY A 15 5.36 -8.68 3.61
C GLY A 15 5.01 -8.86 5.09
N LYS A 16 5.08 -10.07 5.66
CA LYS A 16 4.57 -10.30 7.03
C LYS A 16 5.53 -9.87 8.13
N SER A 17 6.85 -10.05 7.97
CA SER A 17 7.84 -9.57 8.94
C SER A 17 8.10 -8.08 8.78
N THR A 18 8.12 -7.58 7.55
CA THR A 18 8.50 -6.20 7.22
C THR A 18 7.36 -5.21 7.49
N LEU A 19 6.11 -5.55 7.20
CA LEU A 19 4.97 -4.66 7.50
C LEU A 19 4.65 -4.60 9.00
N HIS A 20 4.86 -5.70 9.74
CA HIS A 20 4.73 -5.65 11.21
C HIS A 20 5.87 -4.85 11.84
N SER A 21 7.07 -4.94 11.25
CA SER A 21 8.22 -4.13 11.67
C SER A 21 8.03 -2.66 11.31
N GLU A 22 7.50 -2.33 10.13
CA GLU A 22 7.17 -0.96 9.71
C GLU A 22 6.01 -0.38 10.52
N ALA A 23 4.96 -1.14 10.81
CA ALA A 23 3.86 -0.70 11.67
C ALA A 23 4.32 -0.43 13.12
N VAL A 24 5.21 -1.26 13.66
CA VAL A 24 5.83 -1.04 14.99
C VAL A 24 6.79 0.15 15.00
N VAL A 25 7.48 0.41 13.89
CA VAL A 25 8.30 1.61 13.71
C VAL A 25 7.42 2.87 13.65
N ILE A 26 6.28 2.81 12.96
CA ILE A 26 5.32 3.91 12.86
C ILE A 26 4.67 4.23 14.22
N GLU A 27 4.28 3.22 15.02
CA GLU A 27 3.75 3.44 16.37
C GLU A 27 4.78 4.03 17.34
N ARG A 28 6.06 3.61 17.24
CA ARG A 28 7.13 4.13 18.12
C ARG A 28 7.50 5.58 17.81
N GLU A 29 7.32 6.04 16.57
CA GLU A 29 7.57 7.44 16.19
C GLU A 29 6.41 8.38 16.60
N MET A 30 5.18 7.86 16.64
CA MET A 30 3.94 8.61 16.90
C MET A 30 3.72 8.99 18.36
N ALA A 31 4.25 8.21 19.31
CA ALA A 31 3.96 8.38 20.73
C ALA A 31 4.68 9.57 21.42
N SER A 32 5.68 10.21 20.80
CA SER A 32 6.48 11.25 21.49
C SER A 32 6.21 12.70 21.05
N ARG A 33 5.38 12.96 20.02
CA ARG A 33 5.39 14.26 19.32
C ARG A 33 4.02 14.93 19.07
N GLY A 34 2.97 14.58 19.83
CA GLY A 34 1.63 15.13 19.58
C GLY A 34 1.31 16.51 20.20
N ALA A 35 1.90 16.86 21.36
CA ALA A 35 1.46 18.05 22.13
C ALA A 35 2.56 19.07 22.42
N GLY A 36 3.84 18.72 22.21
CA GLY A 36 4.99 19.61 22.44
C GLY A 36 5.53 20.30 21.19
N VAL A 37 5.14 19.86 19.98
CA VAL A 37 5.86 20.23 18.75
C VAL A 37 5.55 21.65 18.30
N GLY A 38 4.33 22.16 18.47
CA GLY A 38 3.99 23.55 18.10
C GLY A 38 4.81 24.60 18.88
N LEU A 39 4.95 24.42 20.19
CA LEU A 39 5.73 25.31 21.07
C LEU A 39 7.25 25.14 20.88
N GLU A 40 7.70 23.96 20.44
CA GLU A 40 9.10 23.74 20.06
C GLU A 40 9.43 24.36 18.70
N MET A 41 8.53 24.28 17.72
CA MET A 41 8.71 24.85 16.37
C MET A 41 8.93 26.37 16.40
N GLU A 42 8.24 27.10 17.27
CA GLU A 42 8.44 28.55 17.44
C GLU A 42 9.85 28.89 17.98
N LYS A 43 10.50 27.97 18.69
CA LYS A 43 11.84 28.17 19.27
C LYS A 43 12.97 27.75 18.33
N MET A 44 12.67 26.97 17.29
CA MET A 44 13.65 26.47 16.32
C MET A 44 14.20 27.58 15.39
N SER A 45 15.43 27.41 14.89
CA SER A 45 16.00 28.33 13.90
C SER A 45 15.35 28.16 12.52
N VAL A 46 15.55 29.14 11.63
CA VAL A 46 15.03 29.11 10.25
C VAL A 46 15.58 27.90 9.47
N GLU A 47 16.86 27.58 9.67
CA GLU A 47 17.54 26.46 9.04
C GLU A 47 16.98 25.13 9.52
N GLN A 48 16.71 25.01 10.83
CA GLN A 48 16.12 23.80 11.42
C GLN A 48 14.67 23.59 10.95
N LEU A 49 13.89 24.67 10.83
CA LEU A 49 12.52 24.61 10.30
C LEU A 49 12.49 24.25 8.81
N ARG A 50 13.44 24.77 8.02
CA ARG A 50 13.58 24.36 6.61
C ARG A 50 13.92 22.88 6.48
N ALA A 51 14.90 22.39 7.23
CA ALA A 51 15.28 20.98 7.21
C ALA A 51 14.12 20.06 7.64
N LEU A 52 13.38 20.46 8.70
CA LEU A 52 12.21 19.71 9.16
C LEU A 52 11.10 19.68 8.11
N LYS A 53 10.85 20.79 7.42
CA LYS A 53 9.87 20.86 6.33
C LYS A 53 10.27 19.92 5.19
N GLU A 54 11.51 20.01 4.71
CA GLU A 54 12.01 19.16 3.62
C GLU A 54 11.90 17.68 3.96
N GLN A 55 12.24 17.31 5.20
CA GLN A 55 12.06 15.94 5.68
C GLN A 55 10.58 15.51 5.69
N ALA A 56 9.69 16.36 6.22
CA ALA A 56 8.26 16.05 6.29
C ALA A 56 7.63 15.91 4.89
N ASP A 57 8.04 16.75 3.93
CA ASP A 57 7.59 16.68 2.53
C ASP A 57 8.07 15.39 1.86
N LEU A 58 9.31 14.96 2.09
CA LEU A 58 9.84 13.68 1.57
C LEU A 58 9.06 12.48 2.14
N GLU A 59 8.85 12.43 3.45
CA GLU A 59 8.10 11.36 4.11
C GLU A 59 6.64 11.33 3.63
N PHE A 60 6.00 12.48 3.44
CA PHE A 60 4.64 12.56 2.92
C PHE A 60 4.54 11.97 1.50
N ASN A 61 5.50 12.28 0.62
CA ASN A 61 5.55 11.71 -0.73
C ASN A 61 5.69 10.18 -0.70
N LEU A 62 6.55 9.65 0.18
CA LEU A 62 6.70 8.20 0.38
C LEU A 62 5.39 7.54 0.84
N PHE A 63 4.66 8.18 1.77
CA PHE A 63 3.36 7.67 2.20
C PHE A 63 2.34 7.68 1.07
N GLN A 64 2.33 8.71 0.22
CA GLN A 64 1.46 8.76 -0.95
C GLN A 64 1.73 7.63 -1.95
N ASP A 65 3.00 7.32 -2.20
CA ASP A 65 3.38 6.20 -3.07
C ASP A 65 2.92 4.86 -2.48
N SER A 66 3.10 4.67 -1.17
CA SER A 66 2.61 3.48 -0.47
C SER A 66 1.09 3.35 -0.49
N LEU A 67 0.35 4.45 -0.31
CA LEU A 67 -1.12 4.48 -0.42
C LEU A 67 -1.58 4.06 -1.83
N ASN A 68 -0.90 4.55 -2.88
CA ASN A 68 -1.19 4.17 -4.26
C ASN A 68 -0.89 2.69 -4.55
N ASN A 69 0.20 2.17 -3.98
CA ASN A 69 0.58 0.76 -4.09
C ASN A 69 -0.47 -0.14 -3.42
N ILE A 70 -0.90 0.21 -2.21
CA ILE A 70 -1.96 -0.52 -1.49
C ILE A 70 -3.25 -0.51 -2.30
N ARG A 71 -3.68 0.66 -2.82
CA ARG A 71 -4.90 0.77 -3.63
C ARG A 71 -4.84 -0.13 -4.87
N THR A 72 -3.71 -0.13 -5.57
CA THR A 72 -3.51 -0.96 -6.77
C THR A 72 -3.54 -2.45 -6.43
N ALA A 73 -2.92 -2.85 -5.32
CA ALA A 73 -2.95 -4.24 -4.85
C ALA A 73 -4.36 -4.69 -4.46
N THR A 74 -5.11 -3.85 -3.74
CA THR A 74 -6.50 -4.12 -3.36
C THR A 74 -7.38 -4.32 -4.59
N ALA A 75 -7.29 -3.42 -5.59
CA ALA A 75 -8.06 -3.54 -6.83
C ALA A 75 -7.74 -4.85 -7.59
N ARG A 76 -6.48 -5.27 -7.63
CA ARG A 76 -6.08 -6.55 -8.24
C ARG A 76 -6.66 -7.76 -7.51
N LEU A 77 -6.71 -7.71 -6.17
CA LEU A 77 -7.32 -8.78 -5.37
C LEU A 77 -8.84 -8.82 -5.53
N GLU A 78 -9.51 -7.67 -5.66
CA GLU A 78 -10.95 -7.59 -5.95
C GLU A 78 -11.27 -8.21 -7.32
N ILE A 79 -10.47 -7.88 -8.36
CA ILE A 79 -10.59 -8.51 -9.68
C ILE A 79 -10.34 -10.02 -9.59
N ALA A 80 -9.32 -10.46 -8.86
CA ALA A 80 -9.02 -11.89 -8.69
C ALA A 80 -10.17 -12.63 -7.97
N SER A 81 -10.75 -12.03 -6.93
CA SER A 81 -11.89 -12.58 -6.19
C SER A 81 -13.11 -12.75 -7.10
N SER A 82 -13.42 -11.74 -7.92
CA SER A 82 -14.51 -11.82 -8.90
C SER A 82 -14.23 -12.88 -9.98
N ALA A 83 -12.98 -12.98 -10.46
CA ALA A 83 -12.58 -13.99 -11.42
C ALA A 83 -12.72 -15.42 -10.88
N LEU A 84 -12.45 -15.64 -9.58
CA LEU A 84 -12.68 -16.95 -8.93
C LEU A 84 -14.16 -17.33 -8.95
N GLU A 85 -15.05 -16.37 -8.67
CA GLU A 85 -16.50 -16.58 -8.73
C GLU A 85 -16.96 -16.91 -10.14
N ASP A 86 -16.51 -16.13 -11.13
CA ASP A 86 -16.78 -16.36 -12.56
C ASP A 86 -16.28 -17.71 -13.07
N LEU A 87 -15.18 -18.22 -12.51
CA LEU A 87 -14.60 -19.52 -12.86
C LEU A 87 -15.37 -20.67 -12.21
N SER A 88 -15.81 -20.50 -10.96
CA SER A 88 -16.57 -21.52 -10.23
C SER A 88 -17.92 -21.85 -10.89
N LEU A 89 -18.49 -20.89 -11.62
CA LEU A 89 -19.75 -21.07 -12.37
C LEU A 89 -19.56 -21.75 -13.74
N ARG A 90 -18.33 -22.00 -14.17
CA ARG A 90 -18.05 -22.58 -15.48
C ARG A 90 -17.97 -24.10 -15.40
N PRO A 91 -18.59 -24.83 -16.35
CA PRO A 91 -18.46 -26.27 -16.38
C PRO A 91 -17.04 -26.70 -16.69
N GLN A 92 -16.66 -27.85 -16.15
CA GLN A 92 -15.45 -28.57 -16.51
C GLN A 92 -15.40 -28.82 -18.03
N GLY A 93 -14.22 -28.76 -18.63
CA GLY A 93 -14.04 -28.95 -20.07
C GLY A 93 -14.38 -27.73 -20.91
N LYS A 94 -14.74 -26.59 -20.31
CA LYS A 94 -15.01 -25.36 -21.06
C LYS A 94 -13.73 -24.83 -21.72
N LYS A 95 -13.81 -24.59 -23.03
CA LYS A 95 -12.75 -23.93 -23.81
C LYS A 95 -12.65 -22.46 -23.41
N MET A 96 -11.44 -21.96 -23.20
CA MET A 96 -11.15 -20.57 -22.88
C MET A 96 -9.83 -20.13 -23.52
N LEU A 97 -9.66 -18.82 -23.67
CA LEU A 97 -8.40 -18.25 -24.09
C LEU A 97 -7.57 -17.88 -22.87
N VAL A 98 -6.33 -18.36 -22.83
CA VAL A 98 -5.37 -18.03 -21.78
C VAL A 98 -4.31 -17.10 -22.36
N PRO A 99 -4.03 -15.95 -21.73
CA PRO A 99 -2.97 -15.05 -22.18
C PRO A 99 -1.61 -15.70 -21.97
N LEU A 100 -0.82 -15.81 -23.05
CA LEU A 100 0.59 -16.24 -22.98
C LEU A 100 1.52 -15.04 -22.84
N THR A 101 1.17 -13.94 -23.51
CA THR A 101 1.84 -12.63 -23.39
C THR A 101 0.79 -11.51 -23.45
N ALA A 102 1.22 -10.24 -23.36
CA ALA A 102 0.32 -9.10 -23.45
C ALA A 102 -0.49 -9.02 -24.77
N SER A 103 0.01 -9.62 -25.85
CA SER A 103 -0.62 -9.55 -27.19
C SER A 103 -0.96 -10.91 -27.79
N LEU A 104 -0.75 -12.01 -27.06
CA LEU A 104 -0.94 -13.37 -27.56
C LEU A 104 -1.78 -14.21 -26.60
N TYR A 105 -2.84 -14.79 -27.14
CA TYR A 105 -3.74 -15.70 -26.42
C TYR A 105 -3.71 -17.08 -27.07
N VAL A 106 -3.70 -18.12 -26.23
CA VAL A 106 -3.73 -19.51 -26.68
C VAL A 106 -5.01 -20.19 -26.21
N PRO A 107 -5.63 -21.07 -27.03
CA PRO A 107 -6.77 -21.85 -26.59
C PRO A 107 -6.35 -22.86 -25.52
N GLY A 108 -7.13 -22.94 -24.45
CA GLY A 108 -6.99 -23.91 -23.37
C GLY A 108 -8.36 -24.42 -22.92
N THR A 109 -8.35 -25.44 -22.05
CA THR A 109 -9.55 -26.07 -21.52
C THR A 109 -9.49 -26.05 -20.00
N LEU A 110 -10.60 -25.72 -19.34
CA LEU A 110 -10.69 -25.75 -17.88
C LEU A 110 -10.77 -27.20 -17.39
N ASP A 111 -9.70 -27.68 -16.76
CA ASP A 111 -9.63 -29.05 -16.25
C ASP A 111 -10.27 -29.22 -14.87
N ASP A 112 -9.97 -28.32 -13.92
CA ASP A 112 -10.55 -28.32 -12.57
C ASP A 112 -11.10 -26.93 -12.25
N ALA A 113 -12.39 -26.87 -11.93
CA ALA A 113 -13.13 -25.67 -11.55
C ALA A 113 -13.41 -25.57 -10.05
N GLU A 114 -12.97 -26.55 -9.25
CA GLU A 114 -13.18 -26.60 -7.80
C GLU A 114 -11.95 -26.14 -7.01
N LYS A 115 -10.77 -26.18 -7.63
CA LYS A 115 -9.50 -25.86 -6.97
C LYS A 115 -8.69 -24.76 -7.65
N VAL A 116 -7.98 -24.01 -6.83
CA VAL A 116 -7.08 -22.93 -7.26
C VAL A 116 -5.76 -22.97 -6.50
N LEU A 117 -4.71 -22.51 -7.16
CA LEU A 117 -3.41 -22.31 -6.54
C LEU A 117 -3.30 -20.88 -6.02
N VAL A 118 -3.00 -20.75 -4.73
CA VAL A 118 -2.85 -19.47 -4.03
C VAL A 118 -1.38 -19.24 -3.70
N ASP A 119 -0.85 -18.10 -4.13
CA ASP A 119 0.49 -17.64 -3.75
C ASP A 119 0.49 -17.12 -2.29
N VAL A 120 1.33 -17.74 -1.46
CA VAL A 120 1.54 -17.36 -0.06
C VAL A 120 2.83 -16.57 0.18
N GLY A 121 3.64 -16.36 -0.86
CA GLY A 121 4.88 -15.61 -0.86
C GLY A 121 6.12 -16.49 -1.04
N THR A 122 7.27 -15.86 -1.29
CA THR A 122 8.59 -16.52 -1.47
C THR A 122 8.63 -17.64 -2.52
N GLY A 123 7.68 -17.63 -3.48
CA GLY A 123 7.58 -18.64 -4.54
C GLY A 123 6.83 -19.92 -4.16
N TYR A 124 6.13 -19.92 -3.01
CA TYR A 124 5.32 -21.06 -2.58
C TYR A 124 3.85 -20.87 -2.96
N PHE A 125 3.27 -21.94 -3.49
CA PHE A 125 1.86 -22.03 -3.85
C PHE A 125 1.20 -23.15 -3.07
N ILE A 126 0.00 -22.88 -2.57
CA ILE A 126 -0.85 -23.88 -1.91
C ILE A 126 -2.09 -24.12 -2.74
N GLU A 127 -2.49 -25.38 -2.88
CA GLU A 127 -3.78 -25.73 -3.46
C GLU A 127 -4.88 -25.49 -2.43
N LYS A 128 -5.92 -24.78 -2.85
CA LYS A 128 -7.09 -24.41 -2.06
C LYS A 128 -8.35 -24.63 -2.87
N THR A 129 -9.47 -24.86 -2.18
CA THR A 129 -10.79 -24.85 -2.83
C THR A 129 -11.12 -23.45 -3.32
N MET A 130 -12.04 -23.32 -4.29
CA MET A 130 -12.49 -21.99 -4.75
C MET A 130 -13.04 -21.12 -3.61
N VAL A 131 -13.75 -21.74 -2.66
CA VAL A 131 -14.30 -21.05 -1.48
C VAL A 131 -13.17 -20.52 -0.59
N GLU A 132 -12.21 -21.36 -0.21
CA GLU A 132 -11.06 -20.93 0.59
C GLU A 132 -10.18 -19.90 -0.13
N GLY A 133 -10.09 -20.00 -1.46
CA GLY A 133 -9.40 -19.04 -2.32
C GLY A 133 -10.06 -17.65 -2.29
N LYS A 134 -11.40 -17.62 -2.38
CA LYS A 134 -12.18 -16.39 -2.24
C LYS A 134 -12.00 -15.77 -0.86
N GLU A 135 -12.16 -16.55 0.20
CA GLU A 135 -11.91 -16.09 1.58
C GLU A 135 -10.48 -15.56 1.76
N TYR A 136 -9.49 -16.18 1.11
CA TYR A 136 -8.11 -15.68 1.14
C TYR A 136 -7.97 -14.31 0.50
N CYS A 137 -8.59 -14.08 -0.66
CA CYS A 137 -8.65 -12.77 -1.29
C CYS A 137 -9.34 -11.74 -0.39
N GLU A 138 -10.51 -12.07 0.16
CA GLU A 138 -11.27 -11.18 1.06
C GLU A 138 -10.49 -10.81 2.33
N ARG A 139 -9.87 -11.80 2.99
CA ARG A 139 -8.99 -11.54 4.15
C ARG A 139 -7.84 -10.59 3.80
N LYS A 140 -7.19 -10.78 2.64
CA LYS A 140 -6.11 -9.87 2.19
C LYS A 140 -6.64 -8.48 1.85
N ILE A 141 -7.80 -8.37 1.21
CA ILE A 141 -8.44 -7.08 0.91
C ILE A 141 -8.73 -6.31 2.20
N ASN A 142 -9.31 -6.97 3.20
CA ASN A 142 -9.63 -6.34 4.48
C ASN A 142 -8.36 -5.89 5.22
N LEU A 143 -7.30 -6.69 5.20
CA LEU A 143 -6.00 -6.30 5.76
C LEU A 143 -5.43 -5.06 5.05
N LEU A 144 -5.46 -5.03 3.72
CA LEU A 144 -4.97 -3.88 2.95
C LEU A 144 -5.82 -2.62 3.16
N LYS A 145 -7.14 -2.75 3.30
CA LYS A 145 -8.03 -1.62 3.62
C LYS A 145 -7.72 -1.05 5.00
N SER A 146 -7.58 -1.90 6.02
CA SER A 146 -7.18 -1.47 7.36
C SER A 146 -5.81 -0.76 7.36
N ASN A 147 -4.83 -1.30 6.62
CA ASN A 147 -3.51 -0.68 6.51
C ASN A 147 -3.57 0.65 5.76
N TYR A 148 -4.42 0.75 4.74
CA TYR A 148 -4.66 2.00 4.00
C TYR A 148 -5.19 3.09 4.92
N ASP A 149 -6.22 2.79 5.72
CA ASP A 149 -6.85 3.75 6.63
C ASP A 149 -5.85 4.24 7.69
N GLN A 150 -5.07 3.34 8.28
CA GLN A 150 -4.01 3.68 9.23
C GLN A 150 -2.94 4.58 8.59
N LEU A 151 -2.46 4.23 7.39
CA LEU A 151 -1.45 5.01 6.70
C LEU A 151 -1.98 6.38 6.25
N LEU A 152 -3.26 6.47 5.87
CA LEU A 152 -3.92 7.72 5.49
C LEU A 152 -4.00 8.69 6.68
N GLU A 153 -4.31 8.18 7.88
CA GLU A 153 -4.31 8.99 9.10
C GLU A 153 -2.91 9.56 9.38
N VAL A 154 -1.88 8.71 9.29
CA VAL A 154 -0.47 9.09 9.46
C VAL A 154 -0.04 10.13 8.43
N ALA A 155 -0.34 9.90 7.15
CA ALA A 155 -0.01 10.82 6.06
C ALA A 155 -0.68 12.18 6.25
N THR A 156 -1.94 12.19 6.68
CA THR A 156 -2.70 13.43 6.93
C THR A 156 -2.09 14.23 8.08
N LYS A 157 -1.74 13.57 9.20
CA LYS A 157 -1.03 14.20 10.32
C LYS A 157 0.32 14.76 9.89
N LYS A 158 1.09 14.00 9.11
CA LYS A 158 2.39 14.45 8.58
C LYS A 158 2.26 15.68 7.69
N LYS A 159 1.23 15.72 6.84
CA LYS A 159 0.92 16.88 6.02
C LYS A 159 0.59 18.12 6.85
N SER A 160 -0.24 17.99 7.90
CA SER A 160 -0.52 19.10 8.82
C SER A 160 0.76 19.67 9.43
N ILE A 161 1.67 18.80 9.88
CA ILE A 161 2.97 19.22 10.44
C ILE A 161 3.81 19.96 9.38
N ALA A 162 3.86 19.46 8.15
CA ALA A 162 4.60 20.11 7.06
C ALA A 162 4.03 21.51 6.74
N ASP A 163 2.70 21.63 6.70
CA ASP A 163 1.99 22.89 6.45
C ASP A 163 2.19 23.90 7.60
N GLU A 164 2.07 23.46 8.86
CA GLU A 164 2.33 24.26 10.06
C GLU A 164 3.79 24.74 10.11
N THR A 165 4.74 23.83 9.89
CA THR A 165 6.18 24.16 9.83
C THR A 165 6.44 25.18 8.73
N GLY A 166 5.80 25.01 7.57
CA GLY A 166 5.88 25.94 6.45
C GLY A 166 5.34 27.33 6.79
N ALA A 167 4.21 27.41 7.49
CA ALA A 167 3.61 28.67 7.92
C ALA A 167 4.50 29.40 8.93
N ILE A 168 5.03 28.70 9.94
CA ILE A 168 5.94 29.27 10.94
C ILE A 168 7.24 29.75 10.28
N LEU A 169 7.81 28.95 9.38
CA LEU A 169 9.00 29.31 8.62
C LEU A 169 8.78 30.61 7.81
N GLN A 170 7.65 30.73 7.11
CA GLN A 170 7.31 31.95 6.37
C GLN A 170 7.10 33.16 7.30
N ALA A 171 6.44 32.97 8.44
CA ALA A 171 6.25 34.02 9.43
C ALA A 171 7.59 34.53 9.99
N LYS A 172 8.52 33.64 10.34
CA LYS A 172 9.86 34.01 10.80
C LYS A 172 10.67 34.73 9.73
N LEU A 173 10.64 34.26 8.49
CA LEU A 173 11.32 34.92 7.38
C LEU A 173 10.81 36.35 7.15
N LYS A 174 9.50 36.59 7.30
CA LYS A 174 8.92 37.94 7.22
C LYS A 174 9.32 38.85 8.39
N GLN A 175 9.49 38.31 9.59
CA GLN A 175 9.97 39.08 10.75
C GLN A 175 11.46 39.45 10.65
N LEU A 176 12.26 38.62 9.96
CA LEU A 176 13.68 38.85 9.73
C LEU A 176 13.96 39.74 8.51
N ALA A 177 12.99 39.93 7.61
CA ALA A 177 13.11 40.87 6.51
C ALA A 177 13.00 42.31 7.07
N PRO A 178 14.04 43.15 6.92
CA PRO A 178 13.96 44.53 7.38
C PRO A 178 12.84 45.26 6.64
N ILE A 179 11.95 45.92 7.40
CA ILE A 179 10.97 46.86 6.87
C ILE A 179 11.77 47.98 6.21
N GLN A 180 11.70 48.05 4.88
CA GLN A 180 12.31 49.10 4.06
C GLN A 180 11.21 49.90 3.37
#